data_AF-A0A1B6GBA3-F1
#
_entry.id   AF-A0A1B6GBA3-F1
#
_cell.length_a   1.000
_cell.length_b   1.000
_cell.length_c   1.000
_cell.angle_alpha   90.00
_cell.angle_beta   90.00
_cell.angle_gamma   90.00
#
_symmetry.space_group_name_H-M   'P 1'
#
loop_
_entity.id
_entity.type
_entity.pdbx_description
1 polymer ?
#
loop_
_entity_poly.entity_id
_entity_poly.type
_entity_poly.pdbx_seq_one_letter_code
_entity_poly.pdbx_strand_id
1 'polypeptide(L)'
;IDPTQQQAVTYVRRLACSSGILGCLLQRMDAYVPPGDYLGCVEQQWTLLIPRFIVRNECNKELYYIEGPRVCTCAMYTDATFQVLSAESGVQVASIAHTWEHTLVSYNLSLTFPSHQIENKQKALLIGAAFLLEYMFFETAKKTRCCSCW
;
A
#
# COMPACT_ATOMS: atom_id res chain seq x y z
N ILE A 1 -5.91 11.66 -12.32
CA ILE A 1 -5.95 12.73 -13.33
C ILE A 1 -4.99 13.82 -12.87
N ASP A 2 -4.12 14.31 -13.73
CA ASP A 2 -3.19 15.40 -13.40
C ASP A 2 -3.90 16.77 -13.49
N PRO A 3 -3.23 17.90 -13.14
CA PRO A 3 -3.83 19.23 -13.29
C PRO A 3 -4.23 19.60 -14.72
N THR A 4 -3.70 18.91 -15.74
CA THR A 4 -4.02 19.13 -17.16
C THR A 4 -5.22 18.31 -17.64
N GLN A 5 -5.92 17.62 -16.73
CA GLN A 5 -7.04 16.71 -17.03
C GLN A 5 -6.65 15.47 -17.83
N GLN A 6 -5.37 15.11 -17.82
CA GLN A 6 -4.85 13.90 -18.44
C GLN A 6 -4.74 12.77 -17.41
N GLN A 7 -4.88 11.53 -17.89
CA GLN A 7 -4.65 10.36 -17.06
C GLN A 7 -3.16 10.27 -16.75
N ALA A 8 -2.81 10.35 -15.46
CA ALA A 8 -1.41 10.30 -15.03
C ALA A 8 -0.95 8.86 -14.84
N VAL A 9 -1.72 8.10 -14.06
CA VAL A 9 -1.43 6.70 -13.70
C VAL A 9 -2.75 5.95 -13.56
N THR A 10 -2.76 4.71 -14.00
CA THR A 10 -3.86 3.75 -13.82
C THR A 10 -3.42 2.67 -12.85
N TYR A 11 -4.22 2.42 -11.81
CA TYR A 11 -3.97 1.32 -10.89
C TYR A 11 -5.02 0.23 -11.12
N VAL A 12 -4.56 -0.99 -11.40
CA VAL A 12 -5.41 -2.15 -11.64
C VAL A 12 -5.14 -3.17 -10.54
N ARG A 13 -6.14 -3.40 -9.70
CA ARG A 13 -6.07 -4.42 -8.66
C ARG A 13 -6.50 -5.77 -9.22
N ARG A 14 -5.67 -6.79 -9.04
CA ARG A 14 -6.09 -8.17 -9.33
C ARG A 14 -6.94 -8.67 -8.17
N LEU A 15 -8.12 -9.18 -8.48
CA LEU A 15 -9.05 -9.69 -7.47
C LEU A 15 -8.40 -10.85 -6.73
N ALA A 16 -8.38 -10.72 -5.41
CA ALA A 16 -7.91 -11.73 -4.48
C ALA A 16 -9.02 -11.95 -3.44
N CYS A 17 -9.39 -13.20 -3.17
CA CYS A 17 -10.47 -13.53 -2.25
C CYS A 17 -10.11 -13.12 -0.82
N SER A 18 -11.02 -12.42 -0.14
CA SER A 18 -10.84 -11.97 1.25
C SER A 18 -11.34 -12.99 2.29
N SER A 19 -11.65 -14.24 1.91
CA SER A 19 -12.23 -15.23 2.84
C SER A 19 -11.21 -15.68 3.90
N GLY A 20 -11.43 -15.24 5.13
CA GLY A 20 -10.46 -15.17 6.23
C GLY A 20 -10.16 -16.46 7.00
N ILE A 21 -10.08 -17.63 6.35
CA ILE A 21 -9.70 -18.86 7.07
C ILE A 21 -8.47 -19.56 6.45
N LEU A 22 -8.13 -19.31 5.18
CA LEU A 22 -7.03 -20.01 4.49
C LEU A 22 -6.15 -19.15 3.56
N GLY A 23 -6.08 -17.84 3.76
CA GLY A 23 -5.08 -16.99 3.08
C GLY A 23 -5.06 -17.12 1.54
N CYS A 24 -6.24 -17.20 0.92
CA CYS A 24 -6.33 -17.50 -0.51
C CYS A 24 -6.31 -16.21 -1.33
N LEU A 25 -5.14 -15.94 -1.91
CA LEU A 25 -4.72 -14.87 -2.83
C LEU A 25 -4.09 -13.64 -2.15
N LEU A 26 -2.79 -13.49 -2.42
CA LEU A 26 -2.02 -12.29 -2.10
C LEU A 26 -2.55 -11.11 -2.91
N GLN A 27 -2.76 -9.97 -2.23
CA GLN A 27 -3.25 -8.76 -2.87
C GLN A 27 -2.18 -8.18 -3.80
N ARG A 28 -2.56 -7.81 -5.02
CA ARG A 28 -1.65 -7.22 -6.01
C ARG A 28 -2.28 -6.03 -6.70
N MET A 29 -1.51 -4.96 -6.81
CA MET A 29 -1.84 -3.73 -7.54
C MET A 29 -0.81 -3.50 -8.64
N ASP A 30 -1.26 -3.51 -9.89
CA ASP A 30 -0.42 -3.18 -11.06
C ASP A 30 -0.60 -1.69 -11.41
N ALA A 31 0.50 -1.01 -11.74
CA ALA A 31 0.49 0.40 -12.12
C ALA A 31 0.87 0.57 -13.59
N TYR A 32 0.14 1.44 -14.29
CA TYR A 32 0.34 1.74 -15.71
C TYR A 32 0.35 3.24 -15.95
N VAL A 33 1.16 3.72 -16.89
CA VAL A 33 1.12 5.11 -17.37
C VAL A 33 0.53 5.12 -18.79
N PRO A 34 -0.34 6.08 -19.14
CA PRO A 34 -0.82 6.20 -20.51
C PRO A 34 0.34 6.35 -21.50
N PRO A 35 0.30 5.67 -22.65
CA PRO A 35 -0.86 5.01 -23.28
C PRO A 35 -1.17 3.58 -22.83
N GLY A 36 -0.49 3.05 -21.82
CA GLY A 36 -0.68 1.68 -21.31
C GLY A 36 0.60 0.99 -20.83
N ASP A 37 1.70 1.73 -20.70
CA ASP A 37 3.01 1.20 -20.32
C ASP A 37 2.99 0.73 -18.87
N TYR A 38 3.41 -0.51 -18.65
CA TYR A 38 3.51 -1.10 -17.32
C TYR A 38 4.69 -0.47 -16.56
N LEU A 39 4.43 0.10 -15.38
CA LEU A 39 5.46 0.64 -14.50
C LEU A 39 6.02 -0.40 -13.53
N GLY A 40 5.20 -1.37 -13.14
CA GLY A 40 5.50 -2.25 -12.01
C GLY A 40 4.27 -2.60 -11.19
N CYS A 41 4.51 -3.25 -10.06
CA CYS A 41 3.45 -3.72 -9.18
C CYS A 41 3.81 -3.62 -7.70
N VAL A 42 2.76 -3.57 -6.88
CA VAL A 42 2.81 -3.75 -5.43
C VAL A 42 2.12 -5.06 -5.11
N GLU A 43 2.80 -5.96 -4.41
CA GLU A 43 2.28 -7.28 -4.07
C GLU A 43 2.41 -7.54 -2.58
N GLN A 44 1.37 -8.07 -1.96
CA GLN A 44 1.42 -8.54 -0.59
C GLN A 44 2.31 -9.77 -0.50
N GLN A 45 3.13 -9.86 0.55
CA GLN A 45 3.83 -11.09 0.91
C GLN A 45 3.12 -11.77 2.08
N TRP A 46 3.09 -13.11 2.04
CA TRP A 46 2.57 -13.87 3.16
C TRP A 46 3.56 -13.83 4.31
N THR A 47 3.07 -13.41 5.47
CA THR A 47 3.82 -13.29 6.71
C THR A 47 2.86 -13.59 7.87
N LEU A 48 3.40 -14.15 8.95
CA LEU A 48 2.58 -14.59 10.08
C LEU A 48 2.09 -13.44 10.97
N LEU A 49 2.88 -12.38 11.14
CA LEU A 49 2.68 -11.39 12.21
C LEU A 49 2.74 -9.92 11.76
N ILE A 50 3.25 -9.65 10.56
CA ILE A 50 3.58 -8.28 10.12
C ILE A 50 3.09 -8.11 8.69
N PRO A 51 2.14 -7.22 8.39
CA PRO A 51 1.74 -6.99 7.01
C PRO A 51 2.94 -6.50 6.21
N ARG A 52 3.31 -7.28 5.18
CA ARG A 52 4.47 -7.00 4.34
C ARG A 52 4.05 -6.93 2.89
N PHE A 53 4.61 -5.97 2.16
CA PHE A 53 4.42 -5.82 0.73
C PHE A 53 5.76 -5.63 0.05
N ILE A 54 5.78 -5.95 -1.23
CA ILE A 54 6.92 -5.75 -2.09
C ILE A 54 6.54 -4.89 -3.28
N VAL A 55 7.41 -3.93 -3.59
CA VAL A 55 7.29 -3.05 -4.74
C VAL A 55 8.30 -3.50 -5.78
N ARG A 56 7.81 -3.84 -6.98
CA ARG A 56 8.63 -4.25 -8.11
C ARG A 56 8.44 -3.30 -9.29
N ASN A 57 9.51 -3.11 -10.05
CA ASN A 57 9.49 -2.32 -11.27
C ASN A 57 8.98 -3.13 -12.49
N GLU A 58 9.04 -2.55 -13.67
CA GLU A 58 8.61 -3.15 -14.93
C GLU A 58 9.39 -4.43 -15.29
N CYS A 59 10.64 -4.54 -14.84
CA CYS A 59 11.51 -5.70 -15.04
C CYS A 59 11.36 -6.77 -13.92
N ASN A 60 10.37 -6.65 -13.04
CA ASN A 60 10.23 -7.46 -11.82
C ASN A 60 11.40 -7.35 -10.83
N LYS A 61 12.24 -6.31 -10.94
CA LYS A 61 13.28 -6.02 -9.93
C LYS A 61 12.61 -5.49 -8.67
N GLU A 62 12.99 -6.04 -7.53
CA GLU A 62 12.52 -5.60 -6.22
C GLU A 62 13.17 -4.26 -5.87
N LEU A 63 12.34 -3.23 -5.65
CA LEU A 63 12.78 -1.87 -5.34
C LEU A 63 12.66 -1.58 -3.86
N TYR A 64 11.51 -1.93 -3.27
CA TYR A 64 11.19 -1.63 -1.88
C TYR A 64 10.43 -2.75 -1.20
N TYR A 65 10.63 -2.84 0.11
CA TYR A 65 9.76 -3.57 1.02
C TYR A 65 8.95 -2.60 1.85
N ILE A 66 7.66 -2.85 2.00
CA ILE A 66 6.78 -2.06 2.87
C ILE A 66 6.41 -2.94 4.05
N GLU A 67 6.74 -2.48 5.26
CA GLU A 67 6.49 -3.21 6.50
C GLU A 67 5.58 -2.38 7.41
N GLY A 68 4.45 -2.96 7.78
CA GLY A 68 3.54 -2.34 8.74
C GLY A 68 3.88 -2.65 10.19
N PRO A 69 3.11 -2.11 11.14
CA PRO A 69 3.32 -2.34 12.56
C PRO A 69 3.05 -3.80 12.93
N ARG A 70 3.78 -4.29 13.95
CA ARG A 70 3.65 -5.67 14.49
C ARG A 70 2.37 -5.83 15.30
N VAL A 71 1.22 -5.83 14.64
CA VAL A 71 -0.10 -5.98 15.29
C VAL A 71 -0.87 -7.06 14.55
N CYS A 72 -1.64 -7.86 15.29
CA CYS A 72 -2.46 -8.91 14.71
C CYS A 72 -3.38 -8.34 13.62
N THR A 73 -3.56 -9.04 12.51
CA THR A 73 -4.42 -8.65 11.38
C THR A 73 -5.90 -8.46 11.76
N CYS A 74 -6.30 -8.89 12.96
CA CYS A 74 -7.62 -8.67 13.54
C CYS A 74 -7.74 -7.37 14.37
N ALA A 75 -6.63 -6.71 14.70
CA ALA A 75 -6.66 -5.43 15.39
C ALA A 75 -6.90 -4.33 14.34
N MET A 76 -8.05 -3.68 14.47
CA MET A 76 -8.44 -2.58 13.59
C MET A 76 -7.43 -1.44 13.76
N TYR A 77 -6.68 -1.13 12.70
CA TYR A 77 -5.75 0.00 12.71
C TYR A 77 -6.55 1.31 12.66
N THR A 78 -6.73 1.96 13.81
CA THR A 78 -7.23 3.35 13.84
C THR A 78 -6.15 4.27 13.29
N ASP A 79 -4.93 4.12 13.81
CA ASP A 79 -3.73 4.79 13.33
C ASP A 79 -2.66 3.73 13.02
N ALA A 80 -2.00 3.84 11.87
CA ALA A 80 -0.91 2.94 11.50
C ALA A 80 0.12 3.64 10.61
N THR A 81 1.39 3.31 10.86
CA THR A 81 2.52 3.77 10.05
C THR A 81 3.25 2.56 9.47
N PHE A 82 3.37 2.54 8.15
CA PHE A 82 4.12 1.57 7.38
C PHE A 82 5.45 2.21 6.95
N GLN A 83 6.53 1.47 7.12
CA GLN A 83 7.87 1.89 6.72
C GLN A 83 8.17 1.33 5.33
N VAL A 84 8.77 2.17 4.46
CA VAL A 84 9.22 1.77 3.14
C VAL A 84 10.74 1.66 3.18
N LEU A 85 11.25 0.44 3.02
CA LEU A 85 12.66 0.09 3.06
C LEU A 85 13.20 -0.16 1.65
N SER A 86 14.39 0.35 1.35
CA SER A 86 15.12 0.02 0.12
C SER A 86 15.43 -1.48 0.07
N ALA A 87 15.13 -2.13 -1.06
CA ALA A 87 15.49 -3.54 -1.24
C ALA A 87 17.02 -3.75 -1.34
N GLU A 88 17.76 -2.73 -1.80
CA GLU A 88 19.22 -2.81 -1.96
C GLU A 88 19.96 -2.56 -0.63
N SER A 89 19.55 -1.55 0.13
CA SER A 89 20.27 -1.10 1.33
C SER A 89 19.58 -1.44 2.66
N GLY A 90 18.29 -1.81 2.64
CA GLY A 90 17.47 -2.02 3.84
C GLY A 90 17.13 -0.73 4.59
N VAL A 91 17.62 0.44 4.15
CA VAL A 91 17.39 1.73 4.80
C VAL A 91 15.99 2.24 4.48
N GLN A 92 15.36 2.90 5.44
CA GLN A 92 14.06 3.54 5.24
C GLN A 92 14.18 4.73 4.29
N VAL A 93 13.37 4.73 3.24
CA VAL A 93 13.34 5.77 2.20
C VAL A 93 12.02 6.53 2.14
N ALA A 94 10.95 5.99 2.72
CA ALA A 94 9.64 6.65 2.82
C ALA A 94 8.82 6.06 3.98
N SER A 95 7.68 6.67 4.28
CA SER A 95 6.65 6.12 5.16
C SER A 95 5.26 6.38 4.61
N ILE A 96 4.34 5.45 4.85
CA ILE A 96 2.91 5.60 4.58
C ILE A 96 2.21 5.57 5.92
N ALA A 97 1.49 6.62 6.29
CA ALA A 97 0.76 6.69 7.55
C ALA A 97 -0.72 7.01 7.33
N HIS A 98 -1.59 6.25 7.99
CA HIS A 98 -3.00 6.55 8.13
C HIS A 98 -3.25 7.02 9.55
N THR A 99 -3.67 8.27 9.69
CA THR A 99 -3.79 8.93 11.00
C THR A 99 -5.09 9.72 11.10
N TRP A 100 -5.73 9.66 12.26
CA TRP A 100 -6.86 10.51 12.60
C TRP A 100 -6.43 11.98 12.74
N GLU A 101 -7.05 12.87 11.96
CA GLU A 101 -6.90 14.31 12.12
C GLU A 101 -8.09 14.89 12.87
N HIS A 102 -7.84 15.37 14.09
CA HIS A 102 -8.85 15.91 14.98
C HIS A 102 -9.54 17.17 14.44
N THR A 103 -8.82 18.01 13.70
CA THR A 103 -9.33 19.30 13.22
C THR A 103 -10.34 19.12 12.10
N LEU A 104 -10.03 18.27 11.12
CA LEU A 104 -10.91 17.97 9.99
C LEU A 104 -11.90 16.84 10.29
N VAL A 105 -11.78 16.19 11.46
CA VAL A 105 -12.60 15.05 11.89
C VAL A 105 -12.63 13.97 10.79
N SER A 106 -11.44 13.67 10.26
CA SER A 106 -11.27 12.74 9.16
C SER A 106 -9.95 11.97 9.26
N TYR A 107 -9.87 10.84 8.57
CA TYR A 107 -8.62 10.10 8.45
C TYR A 107 -7.83 10.59 7.25
N ASN A 108 -6.54 10.84 7.45
CA ASN A 108 -5.61 11.18 6.38
C ASN A 108 -4.65 10.03 6.09
N LEU A 109 -4.48 9.76 4.80
CA LEU A 109 -3.42 8.89 4.29
C LEU A 109 -2.29 9.77 3.77
N SER A 110 -1.13 9.70 4.43
CA SER A 110 0.06 10.48 4.11
C SER A 110 1.19 9.57 3.61
N LEU A 111 1.86 9.99 2.54
CA LEU A 111 3.05 9.34 2.00
C LEU A 111 4.20 10.35 2.08
N THR A 112 5.18 10.08 2.95
CA THR A 112 6.26 11.01 3.27
C THR A 112 7.58 10.50 2.74
N PHE A 113 8.32 11.37 2.06
CA PHE A 113 9.64 11.09 1.52
C PHE A 113 10.70 11.96 2.24
N PRO A 114 11.55 11.40 3.12
CA PRO A 114 12.63 12.14 3.77
C PRO A 114 13.71 12.63 2.79
N SER A 115 13.86 11.98 1.63
CA SER A 115 14.85 12.36 0.61
C SER A 115 14.19 12.67 -0.74
N HIS A 116 14.73 13.65 -1.45
CA HIS A 116 14.18 14.11 -2.74
C HIS A 116 14.59 13.24 -3.94
N GLN A 117 15.35 12.16 -3.71
CA GLN A 117 16.05 11.38 -4.75
C GLN A 117 15.21 10.24 -5.38
N ILE A 118 13.97 10.03 -4.93
CA ILE A 118 13.12 8.96 -5.47
C ILE A 118 12.55 9.38 -6.82
N GLU A 119 12.71 8.53 -7.83
CA GLU A 119 12.22 8.77 -9.18
C GLU A 119 10.69 8.85 -9.24
N ASN A 120 10.15 9.60 -10.20
CA ASN A 120 8.70 9.79 -10.32
C ASN A 120 7.94 8.47 -10.55
N LYS A 121 8.52 7.53 -11.31
CA LYS A 121 7.94 6.18 -11.51
C LYS A 121 7.80 5.42 -10.19
N GLN A 122 8.83 5.49 -9.34
CA GLN A 122 8.85 4.83 -8.04
C GLN A 122 7.85 5.47 -7.08
N LYS A 123 7.73 6.81 -7.09
CA LYS A 123 6.68 7.52 -6.34
C LYS A 123 5.28 7.07 -6.75
N ALA A 124 5.03 6.91 -8.05
CA ALA A 124 3.74 6.38 -8.54
C ALA A 124 3.46 4.96 -7.99
N LEU A 125 4.46 4.07 -7.97
CA LEU A 125 4.29 2.74 -7.36
C LEU A 125 3.96 2.83 -5.85
N LEU A 126 4.60 3.74 -5.12
CA LEU A 126 4.35 3.94 -3.69
C LEU A 126 2.97 4.57 -3.40
N ILE A 127 2.46 5.41 -4.31
CA ILE A 127 1.07 5.88 -4.27
C ILE A 127 0.11 4.69 -4.49
N GLY A 128 0.40 3.81 -5.45
CA GLY A 128 -0.34 2.57 -5.65
C GLY A 128 -0.36 1.68 -4.41
N ALA A 129 0.76 1.61 -3.68
CA ALA A 129 0.84 0.90 -2.41
C ALA A 129 -0.05 1.52 -1.34
N ALA A 130 -0.05 2.86 -1.23
CA ALA A 130 -0.90 3.58 -0.29
C ALA A 130 -2.39 3.30 -0.55
N PHE A 131 -2.83 3.32 -1.82
CA PHE A 131 -4.21 2.95 -2.18
C PHE A 131 -4.54 1.49 -1.86
N LEU A 132 -3.59 0.56 -2.07
CA LEU A 132 -3.80 -0.84 -1.73
C LEU A 132 -3.97 -1.04 -0.21
N LEU A 133 -3.14 -0.35 0.60
CA LEU A 133 -3.23 -0.37 2.05
C LEU A 133 -4.57 0.22 2.54
N GLU A 134 -4.99 1.36 1.98
CA GLU A 134 -6.29 1.98 2.29
C GLU A 134 -7.44 1.02 2.06
N TYR A 135 -7.46 0.37 0.89
CA TYR A 135 -8.48 -0.61 0.59
C TYR A 135 -8.48 -1.79 1.58
N MET A 136 -7.30 -2.37 1.85
CA MET A 136 -7.17 -3.59 2.64
C MET A 136 -7.46 -3.39 4.13
N PHE A 137 -6.95 -2.32 4.73
CA PHE A 137 -6.96 -2.15 6.18
C PHE A 137 -7.96 -1.11 6.66
N PHE A 138 -8.19 -0.02 5.91
CA PHE A 138 -8.97 1.11 6.41
C PHE A 138 -10.40 1.12 5.84
N GLU A 139 -10.60 0.79 4.58
CA GLU A 139 -11.93 0.69 3.97
C GLU A 139 -12.62 -0.63 4.35
N THR A 140 -11.89 -1.75 4.34
CA THR A 140 -12.42 -3.05 4.73
C THR A 140 -12.74 -3.11 6.23
N ALA A 141 -11.98 -2.44 7.10
CA ALA A 141 -12.33 -2.28 8.52
C ALA A 141 -13.64 -1.49 8.73
N LYS A 142 -13.91 -0.49 7.88
CA LYS A 142 -15.18 0.27 7.91
C LYS A 142 -16.37 -0.61 7.48
N LYS A 143 -16.17 -1.53 6.54
CA LYS A 143 -17.22 -2.46 6.03
C LYS A 143 -17.41 -3.69 6.91
N THR A 144 -16.35 -4.17 7.53
CA THR A 144 -16.35 -5.30 8.45
C THR A 144 -16.14 -4.74 9.85
N ARG A 145 -17.23 -4.30 10.49
CA ARG A 145 -17.36 -4.59 11.93
C ARG A 145 -17.23 -6.10 12.01
N CYS A 146 -16.02 -6.58 12.26
CA CYS A 146 -15.78 -8.00 12.35
C CYS A 146 -16.78 -8.53 13.36
N CYS A 147 -17.66 -9.41 12.89
CA CYS A 147 -18.61 -10.10 13.73
C CYS A 147 -17.81 -10.82 14.81
N SER A 148 -18.19 -10.57 16.07
CA SER A 148 -17.93 -11.46 17.20
C SER A 148 -16.51 -12.02 17.29
N CYS A 149 -15.58 -11.21 17.80
CA CYS A 149 -14.70 -11.77 18.83
C CYS A 149 -15.58 -11.89 20.08
N TRP A 150 -15.83 -13.13 20.49
CA TRP A 150 -16.48 -13.49 21.74
C TRP A 150 -15.76 -12.87 22.95
#